data_AF-A0A7W7VH94-F1
#
_entry.id   AF-A0A7W7VH94-F1
#
_cell.length_a   1.000
_cell.length_b   1.000
_cell.length_c   1.000
_cell.angle_alpha   90.00
_cell.angle_beta   90.00
_cell.angle_gamma   90.00
#
_symmetry.space_group_name_H-M   'P 1'
#
loop_
_entity.id
_entity.type
_entity.pdbx_description
1 polymer ?
#
loop_
_entity_poly.entity_id
_entity_poly.type
_entity_poly.pdbx_seq_one_letter_code
_entity_poly.pdbx_strand_id
1 'polypeptide(L)'
;MSLRLIGAFVAAVTAALTLAAPASADSTDVGAQSVNLRTPFDCGQVWNANTRTNHNPQLAVDFQRSNALGQNVRSSAAGVVETRRDLGNTSYGKYIVVRHAEGWKTLYAHLYSFNVSVGQNVNTGTIIGKVGSTGGSTGPHLHYEQRLNGVVQRVVLNGVRITYYGNTTITSSTGC
;
A
#
# COMPACT_ATOMS: atom_id res chain seq x y z
N MET A 1 15.83 89.80 3.48
CA MET A 1 14.45 89.29 3.35
C MET A 1 14.52 88.08 2.41
N SER A 2 14.98 86.93 2.92
CA SER A 2 14.16 85.74 3.24
C SER A 2 13.09 85.50 2.17
N LEU A 3 13.07 84.37 1.46
CA LEU A 3 12.91 83.04 2.04
C LEU A 3 13.29 81.94 1.03
N ARG A 4 14.07 80.95 1.47
CA ARG A 4 14.33 79.69 0.73
C ARG A 4 13.12 78.77 0.89
N LEU A 5 12.50 78.31 -0.21
CA LEU A 5 11.55 77.19 -0.15
C LEU A 5 12.34 75.87 -0.26
N ILE A 6 12.31 75.11 0.83
CA ILE A 6 12.79 73.73 0.91
C ILE A 6 11.62 72.83 0.52
N GLY A 7 11.75 72.09 -0.58
CA GLY A 7 10.79 71.06 -0.98
C GLY A 7 10.87 69.87 -0.03
N ALA A 8 9.77 69.56 0.65
CA ALA A 8 9.64 68.36 1.48
C ALA A 8 9.40 67.13 0.58
N PHE A 9 10.38 66.24 0.53
CA PHE A 9 10.19 64.89 -0.01
C PHE A 9 9.43 64.06 1.03
N VAL A 10 8.18 63.69 0.72
CA VAL A 10 7.43 62.68 1.48
C VAL A 10 7.93 61.31 1.02
N ALA A 11 8.77 60.66 1.82
CA ALA A 11 9.14 59.27 1.61
C ALA A 11 7.98 58.37 2.08
N ALA A 12 7.21 57.83 1.13
CA ALA A 12 6.24 56.79 1.41
C ALA A 12 6.98 55.47 1.68
N VAL A 13 7.10 55.11 2.96
CA VAL A 13 7.60 53.78 3.37
C VAL A 13 6.47 52.78 3.14
N THR A 14 6.57 52.00 2.07
CA THR A 14 5.73 50.82 1.86
C THR A 14 6.27 49.69 2.72
N ALA A 15 5.54 49.35 3.79
CA ALA A 15 5.80 48.13 4.55
C ALA A 15 5.36 46.93 3.68
N ALA A 16 6.33 46.24 3.08
CA ALA A 16 6.08 44.96 2.43
C ALA A 16 5.78 43.92 3.51
N LEU A 17 4.49 43.58 3.66
CA LEU A 17 4.04 42.50 4.53
C LEU A 17 4.45 41.17 3.86
N THR A 18 5.55 40.58 4.31
CA THR A 18 5.93 39.23 3.90
C THR A 18 4.96 38.23 4.52
N LEU A 19 4.04 37.71 3.69
CA LEU A 19 3.29 36.50 4.01
C LEU A 19 4.29 35.33 4.00
N ALA A 20 4.88 35.03 5.15
CA ALA A 20 5.52 33.74 5.36
C ALA A 20 4.42 32.68 5.28
N ALA A 21 4.39 31.93 4.18
CA ALA A 21 3.58 30.73 4.08
C ALA A 21 3.91 29.83 5.27
N PRO A 22 2.94 29.19 5.94
CA PRO A 22 3.26 28.22 6.96
C PRO A 22 4.05 27.11 6.27
N ALA A 23 5.28 26.88 6.74
CA ALA A 23 6.04 25.68 6.43
C ALA A 23 5.15 24.50 6.83
N SER A 24 4.53 23.88 5.83
CA SER A 24 3.69 22.71 6.04
C SER A 24 4.58 21.62 6.62
N ALA A 25 4.21 21.18 7.81
CA ALA A 25 4.94 20.23 8.61
C ALA A 25 5.28 18.98 7.80
N ASP A 26 6.59 18.72 7.73
CA ASP A 26 7.25 17.42 7.78
C ASP A 26 6.34 16.21 7.49
N SER A 27 5.99 16.06 6.22
CA SER A 27 5.68 14.74 5.68
C SER A 27 7.03 14.05 5.53
N THR A 28 7.41 13.23 6.52
CA THR A 28 8.51 12.27 6.32
C THR A 28 8.27 11.57 4.99
N ASP A 29 9.12 11.91 4.03
CA ASP A 29 9.01 11.55 2.62
C ASP A 29 9.08 10.03 2.49
N VAL A 30 7.90 9.40 2.54
CA VAL A 30 7.71 8.08 1.98
C VAL A 30 7.78 8.33 0.48
N GLY A 31 8.96 8.20 -0.12
CA GLY A 31 9.13 8.34 -1.57
C GLY A 31 7.93 7.70 -2.26
N ALA A 32 7.08 8.53 -2.85
CA ALA A 32 5.70 8.16 -3.16
C ALA A 32 5.75 6.92 -4.04
N GLN A 33 5.07 5.84 -3.62
CA GLN A 33 4.96 4.69 -4.50
C GLN A 33 4.26 5.15 -5.77
N SER A 34 4.93 4.99 -6.91
CA SER A 34 4.40 5.41 -8.21
C SER A 34 3.12 4.68 -8.59
N VAL A 35 2.87 3.54 -7.96
CA VAL A 35 1.61 2.79 -8.05
C VAL A 35 0.88 2.90 -6.71
N ASN A 36 -0.38 3.36 -6.75
CA ASN A 36 -1.26 3.32 -5.58
C ASN A 36 -1.74 1.89 -5.33
N LEU A 37 -0.97 1.14 -4.52
CA LEU A 37 -1.35 -0.20 -4.07
C LEU A 37 -2.41 -0.10 -2.98
N ARG A 38 -3.60 -0.62 -3.25
CA ARG A 38 -4.76 -0.60 -2.34
C ARG A 38 -4.87 -1.91 -1.56
N THR A 39 -5.64 -1.86 -0.47
CA THR A 39 -5.96 -3.03 0.37
C THR A 39 -6.58 -4.17 -0.47
N PRO A 40 -6.16 -5.43 -0.30
CA PRO A 40 -6.59 -6.51 -1.18
C PRO A 40 -7.89 -7.21 -0.75
N PHE A 41 -8.84 -6.47 -0.16
CA PHE A 41 -10.05 -7.03 0.44
C PHE A 41 -11.31 -6.27 0.01
N ASP A 42 -12.49 -6.86 0.21
CA ASP A 42 -13.77 -6.20 -0.06
C ASP A 42 -13.94 -4.90 0.73
N CYS A 43 -14.65 -3.93 0.13
CA CYS A 43 -14.92 -2.62 0.71
C CYS A 43 -15.46 -2.73 2.15
N GLY A 44 -14.94 -1.90 3.06
CA GLY A 44 -15.38 -1.82 4.45
C GLY A 44 -14.89 -2.97 5.35
N GLN A 45 -14.23 -3.99 4.81
CA GLN A 45 -13.68 -5.06 5.65
C GLN A 45 -12.52 -4.55 6.49
N VAL A 46 -12.54 -4.88 7.77
CA VAL A 46 -11.47 -4.57 8.72
C VAL A 46 -10.58 -5.80 8.88
N TRP A 47 -9.28 -5.60 8.70
CA TRP A 47 -8.26 -6.64 8.78
C TRP A 47 -7.15 -6.23 9.72
N ASN A 48 -6.53 -7.25 10.29
CA ASN A 48 -5.41 -7.12 11.18
C ASN A 48 -4.12 -7.40 10.41
N ALA A 49 -3.28 -6.39 10.20
CA ALA A 49 -2.01 -6.51 9.49
C ALA A 49 -0.91 -6.88 10.49
N ASN A 50 -0.55 -8.16 10.55
CA ASN A 50 0.45 -8.67 11.48
C ASN A 50 1.84 -8.74 10.83
N THR A 51 2.86 -8.33 11.58
CA THR A 51 4.27 -8.42 11.19
C THR A 51 5.13 -8.86 12.38
N ARG A 52 6.22 -9.60 12.13
CA ARG A 52 7.07 -10.20 13.17
C ARG A 52 8.53 -10.36 12.72
N THR A 53 9.46 -10.44 13.67
CA THR A 53 10.92 -10.45 13.43
C THR A 53 11.47 -11.74 12.82
N ASN A 54 10.67 -12.81 12.75
CA ASN A 54 11.02 -14.10 12.15
C ASN A 54 10.10 -14.44 10.97
N HIS A 55 9.61 -13.42 10.27
CA HIS A 55 8.77 -13.57 9.09
C HIS A 55 9.63 -13.86 7.85
N ASN A 56 9.16 -14.70 6.93
CA ASN A 56 9.89 -14.99 5.69
C ASN A 56 8.99 -14.74 4.47
N PRO A 57 9.30 -13.74 3.62
CA PRO A 57 10.37 -12.74 3.78
C PRO A 57 10.06 -11.77 4.94
N GLN A 58 11.10 -11.10 5.45
CA GLN A 58 11.02 -10.26 6.66
C GLN A 58 9.99 -9.12 6.55
N LEU A 59 9.77 -8.61 5.34
CA LEU A 59 8.88 -7.48 5.10
C LEU A 59 7.49 -7.89 4.57
N ALA A 60 7.14 -9.17 4.59
CA ALA A 60 5.78 -9.59 4.30
C ALA A 60 4.82 -9.31 5.47
N VAL A 61 3.52 -9.31 5.18
CA VAL A 61 2.43 -9.03 6.12
C VAL A 61 1.44 -10.18 6.08
N ASP A 62 1.08 -10.69 7.25
CA ASP A 62 -0.01 -11.65 7.41
C ASP A 62 -1.29 -10.89 7.78
N PHE A 63 -2.25 -10.82 6.87
CA PHE A 63 -3.56 -10.23 7.13
C PHE A 63 -4.52 -11.26 7.72
N GLN A 64 -5.04 -10.96 8.90
CA GLN A 64 -5.85 -11.87 9.70
C GLN A 64 -7.20 -11.25 10.09
N ARG A 65 -8.21 -12.10 10.25
CA ARG A 65 -9.51 -11.82 10.88
C ARG A 65 -10.22 -13.12 11.23
N SER A 66 -11.19 -13.08 12.15
CA SER A 66 -11.88 -14.28 12.65
C SER A 66 -12.61 -15.09 11.56
N ASN A 67 -13.14 -14.43 10.54
CA ASN A 67 -13.86 -15.04 9.42
C ASN A 67 -13.09 -14.87 8.09
N ALA A 68 -11.77 -15.06 8.12
CA ALA A 68 -10.89 -14.87 6.97
C ALA A 68 -11.10 -15.92 5.87
N LEU A 69 -11.34 -17.18 6.22
CA LEU A 69 -11.48 -18.28 5.26
C LEU A 69 -12.56 -17.98 4.20
N GLY A 70 -12.20 -18.14 2.93
CA GLY A 70 -13.13 -17.96 1.80
C GLY A 70 -13.42 -16.51 1.43
N GLN A 71 -12.93 -15.52 2.19
CA GLN A 71 -13.06 -14.10 1.83
C GLN A 71 -12.35 -13.82 0.51
N ASN A 72 -12.90 -12.87 -0.26
CA ASN A 72 -12.31 -12.47 -1.53
C ASN A 72 -10.95 -11.81 -1.32
N VAL A 73 -9.99 -12.20 -2.16
CA VAL A 73 -8.71 -11.52 -2.31
C VAL A 73 -8.76 -10.74 -3.61
N ARG A 74 -8.45 -9.44 -3.54
CA ARG A 74 -8.50 -8.51 -4.67
C ARG A 74 -7.10 -8.05 -5.07
N SER A 75 -6.91 -7.79 -6.36
CA SER A 75 -5.68 -7.17 -6.87
C SER A 75 -5.52 -5.76 -6.29
N SER A 76 -4.36 -5.48 -5.72
CA SER A 76 -4.06 -4.20 -5.05
C SER A 76 -3.90 -3.05 -6.03
N ALA A 77 -3.53 -3.34 -7.28
CA ALA A 77 -3.51 -2.38 -8.37
C ALA A 77 -3.80 -3.07 -9.71
N ALA A 78 -3.97 -2.28 -10.78
CA ALA A 78 -4.04 -2.80 -12.12
C ALA A 78 -2.71 -3.46 -12.54
N GLY A 79 -2.78 -4.49 -13.37
CA GLY A 79 -1.59 -5.23 -13.79
C GLY A 79 -1.91 -6.50 -14.56
N VAL A 80 -0.90 -7.35 -14.69
CA VAL A 80 -0.98 -8.65 -15.36
C VAL A 80 -0.66 -9.74 -14.34
N VAL A 81 -1.48 -10.78 -14.30
CA VAL A 81 -1.20 -11.98 -13.49
C VAL A 81 0.04 -12.66 -14.05
N GLU A 82 1.15 -12.54 -13.36
CA GLU A 82 2.44 -13.09 -13.79
C GLU A 82 2.59 -14.54 -13.33
N THR A 83 2.13 -14.86 -12.13
CA THR A 83 2.26 -16.18 -11.54
C THR A 83 0.93 -16.64 -10.95
N ARG A 84 0.62 -17.92 -11.18
CA ARG A 84 -0.36 -18.71 -10.45
C ARG A 84 0.26 -20.09 -10.22
N ARG A 85 0.42 -20.49 -8.97
CA ARG A 85 1.09 -21.74 -8.60
C ARG A 85 0.46 -22.35 -7.36
N ASP A 86 0.48 -23.67 -7.32
CA ASP A 86 0.03 -24.48 -6.20
C ASP A 86 1.21 -25.33 -5.73
N LEU A 87 1.71 -25.03 -4.54
CA LEU A 87 2.81 -25.75 -3.88
C LEU A 87 2.31 -26.76 -2.83
N GLY A 88 0.99 -27.03 -2.80
CA GLY A 88 0.36 -27.92 -1.84
C GLY A 88 0.50 -27.41 -0.39
N ASN A 89 1.02 -28.26 0.49
CA ASN A 89 1.11 -28.02 1.94
C ASN A 89 2.47 -27.45 2.38
N THR A 90 3.21 -26.80 1.47
CA THR A 90 4.53 -26.22 1.77
C THR A 90 4.62 -24.77 1.35
N SER A 91 5.51 -24.00 2.00
CA SER A 91 5.81 -22.60 1.65
C SER A 91 4.53 -21.76 1.47
N TYR A 92 4.39 -21.03 0.37
CA TYR A 92 3.23 -20.19 0.06
C TYR A 92 1.92 -20.95 -0.21
N GLY A 93 1.97 -22.27 -0.41
CA GLY A 93 0.81 -23.04 -0.85
C GLY A 93 0.31 -22.58 -2.22
N LYS A 94 -0.99 -22.27 -2.31
CA LYS A 94 -1.57 -21.62 -3.49
C LYS A 94 -1.27 -20.13 -3.43
N TYR A 95 -0.65 -19.59 -4.48
CA TYR A 95 -0.34 -18.16 -4.55
C TYR A 95 -0.45 -17.57 -5.95
N ILE A 96 -0.66 -16.26 -5.97
CA ILE A 96 -0.70 -15.42 -7.16
C ILE A 96 0.34 -14.32 -7.04
N VAL A 97 1.00 -13.97 -8.15
CA VAL A 97 1.77 -12.74 -8.28
C VAL A 97 1.16 -11.89 -9.38
N VAL A 98 0.84 -10.63 -9.08
CA VAL A 98 0.43 -9.64 -10.08
C VAL A 98 1.60 -8.69 -10.32
N ARG A 99 1.98 -8.52 -11.58
CA ARG A 99 2.96 -7.54 -12.02
C ARG A 99 2.25 -6.24 -12.39
N HIS A 100 2.69 -5.15 -11.79
CA HIS A 100 2.17 -3.80 -11.99
C HIS A 100 3.15 -2.96 -12.82
N ALA A 101 2.83 -1.68 -13.01
CA ALA A 101 3.71 -0.73 -13.65
C ALA A 101 5.02 -0.54 -12.84
N GLU A 102 6.05 -0.05 -13.53
CA GLU A 102 7.30 0.42 -12.92
C GLU A 102 8.03 -0.61 -12.04
N GLY A 103 7.90 -1.89 -12.38
CA GLY A 103 8.61 -2.98 -11.69
C GLY A 103 7.99 -3.39 -10.35
N TRP A 104 6.85 -2.81 -9.98
CA TRP A 104 6.08 -3.23 -8.82
C TRP A 104 5.43 -4.60 -9.05
N LYS A 105 5.42 -5.42 -7.99
CA LYS A 105 4.69 -6.69 -7.93
C LYS A 105 4.03 -6.85 -6.58
N THR A 106 2.89 -7.52 -6.57
CA THR A 106 2.23 -7.97 -5.34
C THR A 106 2.10 -9.49 -5.33
N LEU A 107 2.32 -10.10 -4.18
CA LEU A 107 2.18 -11.54 -3.97
C LEU A 107 1.05 -11.81 -2.97
N TYR A 108 0.24 -12.81 -3.28
CA TYR A 108 -0.93 -13.23 -2.49
C TYR A 108 -0.85 -14.73 -2.25
N ALA A 109 -0.59 -15.16 -1.03
CA ALA A 109 -0.33 -16.56 -0.68
C ALA A 109 -1.36 -17.16 0.29
N HIS A 110 -1.20 -18.45 0.57
CA HIS A 110 -2.09 -19.26 1.39
C HIS A 110 -3.53 -19.31 0.87
N LEU A 111 -3.72 -19.11 -0.44
CA LEU A 111 -5.05 -19.04 -1.04
C LEU A 111 -5.79 -20.38 -0.94
N TYR A 112 -7.12 -20.31 -0.89
CA TYR A 112 -8.00 -21.48 -1.02
C TYR A 112 -8.26 -21.81 -2.48
N SER A 113 -8.54 -20.78 -3.29
CA SER A 113 -8.87 -20.91 -4.71
C SER A 113 -8.31 -19.75 -5.53
N PHE A 114 -8.16 -19.99 -6.83
CA PHE A 114 -7.80 -18.97 -7.83
C PHE A 114 -9.05 -18.53 -8.59
N ASN A 115 -9.13 -17.25 -8.94
CA ASN A 115 -10.20 -16.66 -9.76
C ASN A 115 -9.67 -16.06 -11.07
N VAL A 116 -8.36 -16.21 -11.33
CA VAL A 116 -7.67 -15.66 -12.50
C VAL A 116 -6.69 -16.66 -13.10
N SER A 117 -6.26 -16.38 -14.33
CA SER A 117 -5.26 -17.17 -15.06
C SER A 117 -3.98 -16.37 -15.32
N VAL A 118 -2.85 -17.05 -15.52
CA VAL A 118 -1.59 -16.39 -15.92
C VAL A 118 -1.80 -15.66 -17.25
N GLY A 119 -1.26 -14.45 -17.36
CA GLY A 119 -1.42 -13.56 -18.52
C GLY A 119 -2.69 -12.71 -18.50
N GLN A 120 -3.62 -12.95 -17.57
CA GLN A 120 -4.84 -12.16 -17.45
C GLN A 120 -4.54 -10.73 -16.99
N ASN A 121 -5.09 -9.75 -17.69
CA ASN A 121 -5.14 -8.36 -17.23
C ASN A 121 -6.16 -8.24 -16.08
N VAL A 122 -5.75 -7.55 -15.02
CA VAL A 122 -6.61 -7.25 -13.87
C VAL A 122 -6.60 -5.75 -13.62
N ASN A 123 -7.75 -5.21 -13.23
CA ASN A 123 -7.85 -3.86 -12.68
C ASN A 123 -7.63 -3.90 -11.17
N THR A 124 -7.33 -2.74 -10.57
CA THR A 124 -7.41 -2.56 -9.12
C THR A 124 -8.77 -3.06 -8.61
N GLY A 125 -8.76 -3.92 -7.59
CA GLY A 125 -9.98 -4.47 -7.01
C GLY A 125 -10.53 -5.73 -7.70
N THR A 126 -9.95 -6.19 -8.81
CA THR A 126 -10.38 -7.46 -9.43
C THR A 126 -10.23 -8.61 -8.43
N ILE A 127 -11.25 -9.46 -8.27
CA ILE A 127 -11.15 -10.66 -7.42
C ILE A 127 -10.20 -11.65 -8.10
N ILE A 128 -9.09 -11.94 -7.44
CA ILE A 128 -8.03 -12.82 -7.96
C ILE A 128 -8.01 -14.19 -7.29
N GLY A 129 -8.57 -14.31 -6.09
CA GLY A 129 -8.65 -15.57 -5.37
C GLY A 129 -9.51 -15.45 -4.12
N LYS A 130 -9.43 -16.50 -3.29
CA LYS A 130 -10.05 -16.51 -1.96
C LYS A 130 -9.02 -16.86 -0.91
N VAL A 131 -9.13 -16.24 0.25
CA VAL A 131 -8.29 -16.52 1.41
C VAL A 131 -8.47 -17.98 1.84
N GLY A 132 -7.36 -18.63 2.17
CA GLY A 132 -7.33 -20.01 2.61
C GLY A 132 -6.34 -20.24 3.73
N SER A 133 -5.88 -21.48 3.83
CA SER A 133 -4.84 -21.91 4.78
C SER A 133 -3.93 -22.97 4.14
N THR A 134 -3.69 -22.86 2.82
CA THR A 134 -2.78 -23.78 2.12
C THR A 134 -1.32 -23.44 2.41
N GLY A 135 -0.37 -24.33 2.09
CA GLY A 135 1.05 -24.09 2.35
C GLY A 135 1.44 -24.30 3.81
N GLY A 136 2.54 -23.65 4.22
CA GLY A 136 3.03 -23.65 5.60
C GLY A 136 2.25 -22.75 6.56
N SER A 137 0.92 -22.76 6.45
CA SER A 137 0.01 -21.92 7.25
C SER A 137 -0.57 -22.71 8.44
N THR A 138 -0.69 -22.06 9.59
CA THR A 138 -1.31 -22.62 10.81
C THR A 138 -2.80 -22.28 10.95
N GLY A 139 -3.34 -21.44 10.07
CA GLY A 139 -4.76 -21.06 10.09
C GLY A 139 -5.10 -20.03 9.01
N PRO A 140 -6.39 -19.77 8.72
CA PRO A 140 -6.77 -18.92 7.60
C PRO A 140 -6.28 -17.47 7.70
N HIS A 141 -5.45 -17.06 6.75
CA HIS A 141 -4.94 -15.69 6.60
C HIS A 141 -4.44 -15.44 5.17
N LEU A 142 -4.20 -14.17 4.83
CA LEU A 142 -3.52 -13.81 3.60
C LEU A 142 -2.09 -13.37 3.91
N HIS A 143 -1.11 -14.16 3.48
CA HIS A 143 0.28 -13.69 3.38
C HIS A 143 0.40 -12.79 2.15
N TYR A 144 0.88 -11.57 2.36
CA TYR A 144 0.95 -10.55 1.33
C TYR A 144 2.32 -9.88 1.27
N GLU A 145 2.75 -9.54 0.06
CA GLU A 145 4.03 -8.87 -0.18
C GLU A 145 3.88 -7.77 -1.22
N GLN A 146 4.67 -6.72 -1.05
CA GLN A 146 5.00 -5.76 -2.11
C GLN A 146 6.46 -5.92 -2.47
N ARG A 147 6.76 -5.96 -3.77
CA ARG A 147 8.13 -6.05 -4.28
C ARG A 147 8.34 -5.00 -5.36
N LEU A 148 9.48 -4.32 -5.30
CA LEU A 148 9.94 -3.40 -6.34
C LEU A 148 11.23 -3.97 -6.93
N ASN A 149 11.23 -4.22 -8.23
CA ASN A 149 12.39 -4.77 -8.95
C ASN A 149 12.97 -6.04 -8.28
N GLY A 150 12.07 -6.89 -7.77
CA GLY A 150 12.43 -8.16 -7.11
C GLY A 150 12.73 -8.05 -5.61
N VAL A 151 12.91 -6.85 -5.08
CA VAL A 151 13.23 -6.61 -3.66
C VAL A 151 11.95 -6.38 -2.86
N VAL A 152 11.75 -7.14 -1.78
CA VAL A 152 10.60 -7.00 -0.88
C VAL A 152 10.66 -5.64 -0.18
N GLN A 153 9.54 -4.94 -0.17
CA GLN A 153 9.38 -3.60 0.40
C GLN A 153 8.50 -3.64 1.65
N ARG A 154 8.61 -2.62 2.50
CA ARG A 154 7.61 -2.39 3.54
C ARG A 154 6.27 -2.11 2.88
N VAL A 155 5.22 -2.77 3.36
CA VAL A 155 3.88 -2.65 2.80
C VAL A 155 3.31 -1.25 3.08
N VAL A 156 2.91 -0.58 1.99
CA VAL A 156 2.18 0.68 2.01
C VAL A 156 0.87 0.47 1.26
N LEU A 157 -0.27 0.73 1.92
CA LEU A 157 -1.59 0.52 1.35
C LEU A 157 -2.41 1.80 1.42
N ASN A 158 -2.93 2.27 0.29
CA ASN A 158 -3.64 3.55 0.20
C ASN A 158 -2.82 4.72 0.79
N GLY A 159 -1.49 4.71 0.61
CA GLY A 159 -0.58 5.70 1.21
C GLY A 159 -0.26 5.48 2.69
N VAL A 160 -0.94 4.55 3.38
CA VAL A 160 -0.70 4.26 4.80
C VAL A 160 0.34 3.15 4.94
N ARG A 161 1.40 3.43 5.69
CA ARG A 161 2.43 2.43 6.02
C ARG A 161 1.94 1.48 7.11
N ILE A 162 2.12 0.18 6.91
CA ILE A 162 1.90 -0.81 7.96
C ILE A 162 3.02 -0.69 9.01
N THR A 163 2.66 -0.76 10.29
CA THR A 163 3.62 -0.81 11.39
C THR A 163 4.30 -2.18 11.40
N TYR A 164 5.64 -2.19 11.42
CA TYR A 164 6.41 -3.43 11.48
C TYR A 164 6.72 -3.85 12.91
N TYR A 165 6.74 -5.15 13.14
CA TYR A 165 6.94 -5.83 14.42
C TYR A 165 5.79 -5.60 15.41
N GLY A 166 4.58 -5.69 14.87
CA GLY A 166 3.36 -5.48 15.63
C GLY A 166 2.14 -5.66 14.76
N ASN A 167 1.13 -4.88 15.08
CA ASN A 167 -0.19 -5.07 14.53
C ASN A 167 -0.83 -3.74 14.12
N THR A 168 -1.31 -3.65 12.89
CA THR A 168 -2.03 -2.49 12.38
C THR A 168 -3.43 -2.90 11.94
N THR A 169 -4.46 -2.31 12.54
CA THR A 169 -5.82 -2.45 12.03
C THR A 169 -6.00 -1.60 10.79
N ILE A 170 -6.46 -2.20 9.70
CA ILE A 170 -6.69 -1.53 8.42
C ILE A 170 -8.11 -1.80 7.91
N THR A 171 -8.79 -0.75 7.49
CA THR A 171 -10.10 -0.85 6.81
C THR A 171 -9.87 -0.81 5.30
N SER A 172 -10.41 -1.79 4.59
CA SER A 172 -10.29 -1.84 3.15
C SER A 172 -11.19 -0.80 2.48
N SER A 173 -10.63 -0.08 1.52
CA SER A 173 -11.37 0.85 0.65
C SER A 173 -11.48 0.35 -0.80
N THR A 174 -11.06 -0.89 -1.07
CA THR A 174 -11.00 -1.46 -2.42
C THR A 174 -12.32 -2.10 -2.82
N GLY A 175 -12.79 -1.84 -4.05
CA GLY A 175 -14.08 -2.33 -4.52
C GLY A 175 -15.27 -1.57 -3.94
N CYS A 176 -14.99 -0.48 -3.22
CA CYS A 176 -15.79 0.73 -3.33
C CYS A 176 -15.39 1.38 -4.69
#